data_AF-A0A6M0SAQ6-F1
#
_entry.id   AF-A0A6M0SAQ6-F1
#
_cell.length_a   1.000
_cell.length_b   1.000
_cell.length_c   1.000
_cell.angle_alpha   90.00
_cell.angle_beta   90.00
_cell.angle_gamma   90.00
#
_symmetry.space_group_name_H-M   'P 1'
#
loop_
_entity.id
_entity.type
_entity.pdbx_description
1 polymer ?
#
loop_
_entity_poly.entity_id
_entity_poly.type
_entity_poly.pdbx_seq_one_letter_code
_entity_poly.pdbx_strand_id
1 'polypeptide(L)'
;MIAHPSSGVNFCCENEEIMKNNLFAVDSGIIVHQVNRKKVAIGLAKRLQDQWPALQDRYLDQFHGGRRINLGDVFSAKVTDSLFVVGIFGQNDYGPNQCHTSYAALVDGFRKIALKSSAEKIYIPHNLGCEDHEGGDWHVVRALIQQLLPKAIIMATEEPILVASSKNRLS
;
A
#
# COMPACT_ATOMS: atom_id res chain seq x y z
N MET A 1 -43.58 -19.50 -2.07
CA MET A 1 -42.55 -18.98 -1.16
C MET A 1 -41.35 -18.65 -2.03
N ILE A 2 -41.12 -17.36 -2.29
CA ILE A 2 -40.12 -16.90 -3.25
C ILE A 2 -38.76 -16.98 -2.54
N ALA A 3 -37.86 -17.82 -3.04
CA ALA A 3 -36.49 -17.88 -2.55
C ALA A 3 -35.74 -16.63 -3.03
N HIS A 4 -35.23 -15.84 -2.09
CA HIS A 4 -34.31 -14.75 -2.37
C HIS A 4 -32.95 -15.32 -2.84
N PRO A 5 -32.32 -14.76 -3.88
CA PRO A 5 -30.95 -15.13 -4.23
C PRO A 5 -30.01 -14.57 -3.16
N SER A 6 -29.26 -15.47 -2.54
CA SER A 6 -28.14 -15.17 -1.65
C SER A 6 -27.07 -14.37 -2.42
N SER A 7 -26.82 -13.14 -1.97
CA SER A 7 -25.72 -12.27 -2.38
C SER A 7 -24.38 -12.82 -1.89
N GLY A 8 -23.95 -13.95 -2.44
CA GLY A 8 -22.60 -14.49 -2.28
C GLY A 8 -21.72 -13.93 -3.39
N VAL A 9 -21.31 -12.67 -3.27
CA VAL A 9 -20.28 -12.11 -4.16
C VAL A 9 -18.94 -12.74 -3.77
N ASN A 10 -18.27 -13.32 -4.77
CA ASN A 10 -17.01 -14.04 -4.73
C ASN A 10 -15.91 -13.36 -3.89
N PHE A 11 -15.74 -13.77 -2.63
CA PHE A 11 -14.59 -13.34 -1.82
C PHE A 11 -13.29 -14.06 -2.22
N CYS A 12 -13.38 -15.25 -2.83
CA CYS A 12 -12.22 -16.03 -3.24
C CYS A 12 -11.56 -15.54 -4.54
N CYS A 13 -12.32 -15.00 -5.49
CA CYS A 13 -11.78 -14.61 -6.80
C CYS A 13 -10.98 -13.29 -6.75
N GLU A 14 -11.36 -12.34 -5.88
CA GLU A 14 -10.59 -11.09 -5.72
C GLU A 14 -9.17 -11.37 -5.19
N ASN A 15 -9.01 -12.32 -4.27
CA ASN A 15 -7.70 -12.71 -3.75
C ASN A 15 -6.82 -13.36 -4.83
N GLU A 16 -7.37 -14.17 -5.73
CA GLU A 16 -6.58 -14.83 -6.79
C GLU A 16 -6.05 -13.85 -7.85
N GLU A 17 -6.78 -12.79 -8.20
CA GLU A 17 -6.27 -11.76 -9.13
C GLU A 17 -5.22 -10.85 -8.49
N ILE A 18 -5.40 -10.45 -7.23
CA ILE A 18 -4.42 -9.64 -6.48
C ILE A 18 -3.07 -10.38 -6.41
N MET A 19 -3.10 -11.69 -6.17
CA MET A 19 -1.90 -12.53 -6.06
C MET A 19 -1.13 -12.75 -7.38
N LYS A 20 -1.73 -12.45 -8.54
CA LYS A 20 -1.03 -12.56 -9.84
C LYS A 20 -0.15 -11.35 -10.15
N ASN A 21 -0.39 -10.21 -9.51
CA ASN A 21 0.28 -8.95 -9.82
C ASN A 21 1.07 -8.45 -8.61
N ASN A 22 2.37 -8.75 -8.59
CA ASN A 22 3.29 -8.33 -7.53
C ASN A 22 3.65 -6.84 -7.69
N LEU A 23 3.50 -6.07 -6.60
CA LEU A 23 3.87 -4.66 -6.52
C LEU A 23 5.33 -4.39 -6.93
N PHE A 24 6.26 -5.29 -6.61
CA PHE A 24 7.68 -5.15 -6.92
C PHE A 24 8.03 -5.35 -8.39
N ALA A 25 7.09 -5.86 -9.20
CA ALA A 25 7.24 -6.02 -10.64
C ALA A 25 6.80 -4.78 -11.45
N VAL A 26 6.26 -3.75 -10.79
CA VAL A 26 5.83 -2.51 -11.46
C VAL A 26 7.05 -1.73 -11.95
N ASP A 27 7.05 -1.34 -13.22
CA ASP A 27 8.15 -0.61 -13.88
C ASP A 27 7.83 0.86 -14.20
N SER A 28 6.54 1.25 -14.12
CA SER A 28 6.05 2.56 -14.52
C SER A 28 4.78 2.97 -13.76
N GLY A 29 4.63 4.26 -13.49
CA GLY A 29 3.50 4.86 -12.76
C GLY A 29 3.87 5.29 -11.34
N ILE A 30 2.94 5.14 -10.41
CA ILE A 30 3.09 5.58 -9.01
C ILE A 30 2.73 4.44 -8.06
N ILE A 31 3.68 4.03 -7.22
CA ILE A 31 3.41 3.16 -6.07
C ILE A 31 3.14 4.03 -4.84
N VAL A 32 2.04 3.78 -4.13
CA VAL A 32 1.70 4.49 -2.90
C VAL A 32 1.91 3.59 -1.69
N HIS A 33 2.58 4.07 -0.65
CA HIS A 33 2.70 3.35 0.61
C HIS A 33 2.55 4.27 1.82
N GLN A 34 2.48 3.68 3.01
CA GLN A 34 2.39 4.39 4.29
C GLN A 34 3.76 4.44 4.98
N VAL A 35 4.07 5.54 5.67
CA VAL A 35 5.22 5.71 6.58
C VAL A 35 4.81 6.31 7.93
N ASN A 36 5.68 6.15 8.95
CA ASN A 36 5.57 6.85 10.24
C ASN A 36 6.33 8.19 10.26
N ARG A 37 6.19 8.94 11.36
CA ARG A 37 6.97 10.16 11.64
C ARG A 37 8.18 9.91 12.57
N LYS A 38 8.67 8.67 12.66
CA LYS A 38 9.75 8.25 13.58
C LYS A 38 11.08 7.93 12.90
N LYS A 39 11.19 8.13 11.57
CA LYS A 39 12.38 7.77 10.79
C LYS A 39 12.69 6.26 10.80
N VAL A 40 11.68 5.42 11.05
CA VAL A 40 11.84 3.96 11.06
C VAL A 40 11.03 3.34 9.92
N ALA A 41 11.62 2.36 9.24
CA ALA A 41 10.95 1.56 8.23
C ALA A 41 11.01 0.08 8.63
N ILE A 42 9.87 -0.58 8.54
CA ILE A 42 9.67 -2.00 8.84
C ILE A 42 8.67 -2.59 7.84
N GLY A 43 8.64 -3.91 7.72
CA GLY A 43 7.72 -4.60 6.79
C GLY A 43 7.86 -4.09 5.35
N LEU A 44 6.72 -3.81 4.71
CA LEU A 44 6.68 -3.32 3.32
C LEU A 44 7.51 -2.05 3.11
N ALA A 45 7.45 -1.07 4.03
CA ALA A 45 8.20 0.18 3.89
C ALA A 45 9.72 -0.08 3.82
N LYS A 46 10.21 -1.05 4.62
CA LYS A 46 11.61 -1.46 4.56
C LYS A 46 11.94 -2.15 3.23
N ARG A 47 11.10 -3.10 2.78
CA ARG A 47 11.32 -3.79 1.50
C ARG A 47 11.35 -2.84 0.31
N LEU A 48 10.48 -1.83 0.28
CA LEU A 48 10.48 -0.78 -0.75
C LEU A 48 11.76 0.06 -0.71
N GLN A 49 12.27 0.39 0.48
CA GLN A 49 13.54 1.13 0.64
C GLN A 49 14.75 0.28 0.26
N ASP A 50 14.74 -1.01 0.58
CA ASP A 50 15.80 -1.95 0.19
C ASP A 50 15.85 -2.13 -1.34
N GLN A 51 14.67 -2.19 -2.00
CA GLN A 51 14.57 -2.25 -3.47
C GLN A 51 14.98 -0.93 -4.14
N TRP A 52 14.58 0.20 -3.56
CA TRP A 52 14.83 1.54 -4.12
C TRP A 52 15.43 2.47 -3.06
N PRO A 53 16.77 2.48 -2.88
CA PRO A 53 17.44 3.26 -1.84
C PRO A 53 17.13 4.77 -1.87
N ALA A 54 16.89 5.33 -3.07
CA ALA A 54 16.47 6.72 -3.23
C ALA A 54 15.19 7.05 -2.43
N LEU A 55 14.30 6.08 -2.18
CA LEU A 55 13.12 6.26 -1.35
C LEU A 55 13.48 6.57 0.11
N GLN A 56 14.50 5.89 0.65
CA GLN A 56 14.99 6.11 2.01
C GLN A 56 15.56 7.52 2.15
N ASP A 57 16.38 7.94 1.18
CA ASP A 57 16.96 9.29 1.16
C ASP A 57 15.86 10.36 1.17
N ARG A 58 14.86 10.21 0.29
CA ARG A 58 13.73 11.15 0.22
C ARG A 58 12.87 11.15 1.47
N TYR A 59 12.73 10.01 2.14
CA TYR A 59 12.03 9.90 3.43
C TYR A 59 12.80 10.65 4.53
N LEU A 60 14.11 10.42 4.66
CA LEU A 60 14.94 11.08 5.67
C LEU A 60 15.09 12.58 5.43
N ASP A 61 15.16 13.01 4.17
CA ASP A 61 15.16 14.41 3.76
C ASP A 61 13.96 15.20 4.31
N GLN A 62 12.80 14.55 4.49
CA GLN A 62 11.61 15.23 5.02
C GLN A 62 11.85 15.80 6.43
N PHE A 63 12.81 15.25 7.17
CA PHE A 63 13.12 15.62 8.55
C PHE A 63 14.31 16.60 8.66
N HIS A 64 14.93 16.99 7.55
CA HIS A 64 15.99 17.99 7.54
C HIS A 64 15.43 19.41 7.53
N GLY A 65 16.24 20.38 7.96
CA GLY A 65 15.91 21.82 7.86
C GLY A 65 14.78 22.32 8.76
N GLY A 66 14.41 21.57 9.81
CA GLY A 66 13.38 22.00 10.77
C GLY A 66 11.95 21.96 10.24
N ARG A 67 11.73 21.30 9.09
CA ARG A 67 10.40 21.17 8.50
C ARG A 67 9.49 20.36 9.44
N ARG A 68 8.31 20.92 9.73
CA ARG A 68 7.26 20.20 10.46
C ARG A 68 6.53 19.25 9.51
N ILE A 69 6.56 17.96 9.83
CA ILE A 69 5.83 16.91 9.11
C ILE A 69 4.49 16.65 9.82
N ASN A 70 3.39 16.88 9.11
CA ASN A 70 2.05 16.58 9.60
C ASN A 70 1.59 15.20 9.11
N LEU A 71 0.65 14.62 9.85
CA LEU A 71 -0.06 13.44 9.34
C LEU A 71 -0.81 13.82 8.05
N GLY A 72 -0.80 12.91 7.09
CA GLY A 72 -1.38 13.11 5.76
C GLY A 72 -0.50 13.91 4.80
N ASP A 73 0.67 14.38 5.23
CA ASP A 73 1.69 14.86 4.29
C ASP A 73 2.19 13.71 3.42
N VAL A 74 2.62 14.07 2.20
CA VAL A 74 3.14 13.13 1.22
C VAL A 74 4.53 13.58 0.75
N PHE A 75 5.37 12.62 0.40
CA PHE A 75 6.62 12.86 -0.30
C PHE A 75 6.75 11.89 -1.46
N SER A 76 7.53 12.25 -2.48
CA SER A 76 7.78 11.39 -3.63
C SER A 76 9.27 11.16 -3.84
N ALA A 77 9.59 9.96 -4.32
CA ALA A 77 10.88 9.58 -4.85
C ALA A 77 10.71 9.10 -6.28
N LYS A 78 11.48 9.67 -7.22
CA LYS A 78 11.64 9.12 -8.56
C LYS A 78 12.64 7.97 -8.43
N VAL A 79 12.20 6.73 -8.66
CA VAL A 79 13.04 5.52 -8.46
C VAL A 79 13.53 4.92 -9.78
N THR A 80 12.82 5.19 -10.87
CA THR A 80 13.29 5.00 -12.26
C THR A 80 12.83 6.18 -13.10
N ASP A 81 13.15 6.20 -14.39
CA ASP A 81 12.66 7.27 -15.27
C ASP A 81 11.14 7.33 -15.42
N SER A 82 10.46 6.19 -15.20
CA SER A 82 9.02 6.05 -15.39
C SER A 82 8.26 5.70 -14.11
N LEU A 83 8.94 5.48 -12.98
CA LEU A 83 8.33 5.03 -11.72
C LEU A 83 8.61 6.00 -10.58
N PHE A 84 7.54 6.38 -9.89
CA PHE A 84 7.59 7.10 -8.62
C PHE A 84 7.09 6.22 -7.48
N VAL A 85 7.68 6.38 -6.30
CA VAL A 85 7.13 5.86 -5.05
C VAL A 85 6.76 7.04 -4.16
N VAL A 86 5.52 7.02 -3.65
CA VAL A 86 4.95 8.07 -2.83
C VAL A 86 4.64 7.53 -1.44
N GLY A 87 5.26 8.13 -0.43
CA GLY A 87 4.98 7.82 0.97
C GLY A 87 3.97 8.81 1.57
N ILE A 88 2.92 8.28 2.20
CA ILE A 88 1.98 9.04 3.02
C ILE A 88 2.40 8.91 4.48
N PHE A 89 2.55 10.03 5.20
CA PHE A 89 2.72 10.04 6.65
C PHE A 89 1.38 9.70 7.33
N GLY A 90 1.00 8.43 7.27
CA GLY A 90 -0.29 7.92 7.75
C GLY A 90 -0.30 7.56 9.24
N GLN A 91 0.87 7.44 9.86
CA GLN A 91 0.98 7.07 11.27
C GLN A 91 1.99 7.96 12.02
N ASN A 92 1.75 8.21 13.31
CA ASN A 92 2.69 8.98 14.13
C ASN A 92 3.81 8.09 14.68
N ASP A 93 3.43 6.90 15.14
CA ASP A 93 4.29 5.90 15.76
C ASP A 93 4.14 4.56 15.01
N TYR A 94 4.73 3.48 15.53
CA TYR A 94 4.60 2.13 15.00
C TYR A 94 4.74 1.09 16.12
N GLY A 95 4.24 -0.13 15.89
CA GLY A 95 4.39 -1.24 16.83
C GLY A 95 3.16 -2.15 16.87
N PRO A 96 3.29 -3.32 17.51
CA PRO A 96 2.19 -4.27 17.60
C PRO A 96 1.13 -3.85 18.62
N ASN A 97 -0.03 -4.50 18.55
CA ASN A 97 -1.10 -4.45 19.55
C ASN A 97 -1.89 -3.12 19.66
N GLN A 98 -1.74 -2.19 18.72
CA GLN A 98 -2.60 -1.01 18.62
C GLN A 98 -2.71 -0.49 17.19
N CYS A 99 -3.78 0.26 16.92
CA CYS A 99 -3.98 0.96 15.66
C CYS A 99 -3.17 2.27 15.65
N HIS A 100 -2.14 2.31 14.84
CA HIS A 100 -1.31 3.47 14.56
C HIS A 100 -1.72 4.24 13.31
N THR A 101 -2.38 3.56 12.37
CA THR A 101 -2.87 4.16 11.13
C THR A 101 -3.96 5.19 11.42
N SER A 102 -3.74 6.41 10.94
CA SER A 102 -4.75 7.46 10.93
C SER A 102 -5.49 7.45 9.59
N TYR A 103 -6.75 7.01 9.60
CA TYR A 103 -7.59 7.04 8.41
C TYR A 103 -7.76 8.46 7.84
N ALA A 104 -7.84 9.47 8.70
CA ALA A 104 -7.89 10.87 8.26
C ALA A 104 -6.61 11.27 7.51
N ALA A 105 -5.45 10.81 7.97
CA ALA A 105 -4.19 11.03 7.29
C ALA A 105 -4.12 10.34 5.92
N LEU A 106 -4.64 9.11 5.83
CA LEU A 106 -4.76 8.41 4.55
C LEU A 106 -5.68 9.15 3.58
N VAL A 107 -6.83 9.65 4.05
CA VAL A 107 -7.74 10.48 3.24
C VAL A 107 -7.03 11.70 2.68
N ASP A 108 -6.32 12.44 3.52
CA ASP A 108 -5.59 13.64 3.09
C ASP A 108 -4.46 13.31 2.10
N GLY A 109 -3.73 12.23 2.34
CA GLY A 109 -2.70 11.73 1.44
C GLY A 109 -3.26 11.32 0.08
N PHE A 110 -4.32 10.53 0.06
CA PHE A 110 -4.98 10.08 -1.17
C PHE A 110 -5.54 11.25 -1.99
N ARG A 111 -6.13 12.26 -1.34
CA ARG A 111 -6.57 13.49 -2.03
C ARG A 111 -5.40 14.25 -2.66
N LYS A 112 -4.29 14.40 -1.93
CA LYS A 112 -3.08 15.05 -2.46
C LYS A 112 -2.50 14.29 -3.66
N ILE A 113 -2.56 12.96 -3.64
CA ILE A 113 -2.13 12.11 -4.76
C ILE A 113 -3.07 12.30 -5.94
N ALA A 114 -4.39 12.15 -5.74
CA ALA A 114 -5.40 12.27 -6.80
C ALA A 114 -5.30 13.58 -7.60
N LEU A 115 -4.98 14.69 -6.92
CA LEU A 115 -4.80 16.01 -7.55
C LEU A 115 -3.54 16.12 -8.42
N LYS A 116 -2.52 15.31 -8.15
CA LYS A 116 -1.19 15.39 -8.78
C LYS A 116 -0.94 14.31 -9.83
N SER A 117 -1.78 13.28 -9.90
CA SER A 117 -1.54 12.08 -10.70
C SER A 117 -2.69 11.75 -11.65
N SER A 118 -3.20 12.76 -12.38
CA SER A 118 -4.40 12.60 -13.20
C SER A 118 -4.19 11.72 -14.46
N ALA A 119 -2.93 11.47 -14.85
CA ALA A 119 -2.59 10.67 -16.04
C ALA A 119 -1.86 9.35 -15.73
N GLU A 120 -1.27 9.22 -14.54
CA GLU A 120 -0.43 8.10 -14.15
C GLU A 120 -1.24 6.94 -13.54
N LYS A 121 -0.81 5.70 -13.80
CA LYS A 121 -1.32 4.53 -13.10
C LYS A 121 -0.89 4.56 -11.64
N ILE A 122 -1.81 4.28 -10.73
CA ILE A 122 -1.56 4.25 -9.28
C ILE A 122 -1.67 2.80 -8.82
N TYR A 123 -0.65 2.34 -8.11
CA TYR A 123 -0.59 1.01 -7.51
C TYR A 123 -0.55 1.13 -5.99
N ILE A 124 -1.39 0.34 -5.33
CA ILE A 124 -1.50 0.35 -3.87
C ILE A 124 -1.29 -1.08 -3.36
N PRO A 125 -0.41 -1.29 -2.37
CA PRO A 125 -0.26 -2.59 -1.74
C PRO A 125 -1.58 -3.03 -1.08
N HIS A 126 -1.92 -4.29 -1.26
CA HIS A 126 -2.92 -4.96 -0.43
C HIS A 126 -2.53 -4.79 1.06
N ASN A 127 -3.52 -4.63 1.94
CA ASN A 127 -3.34 -4.38 3.38
C ASN A 127 -2.56 -3.11 3.75
N LEU A 128 -2.49 -2.09 2.88
CA LEU A 128 -1.91 -0.78 3.25
C LEU A 128 -2.49 -0.27 4.58
N GLY A 129 -1.64 0.07 5.55
CA GLY A 129 -2.08 0.62 6.84
C GLY A 129 -2.67 -0.42 7.79
N CYS A 130 -2.67 -1.71 7.44
CA CYS A 130 -3.40 -2.77 8.14
C CYS A 130 -2.51 -3.93 8.57
N GLU A 131 -1.20 -3.83 8.33
CA GLU A 131 -0.24 -4.84 8.79
C GLU A 131 -0.04 -4.75 10.31
N ASP A 132 0.61 -5.76 10.91
CA ASP A 132 0.74 -5.93 12.37
C ASP A 132 1.31 -4.72 13.13
N HIS A 133 2.08 -3.86 12.46
CA HIS A 133 2.72 -2.68 13.06
C HIS A 133 1.95 -1.37 12.83
N GLU A 134 0.81 -1.46 12.14
CA GLU A 134 -0.02 -0.34 11.70
C GLU A 134 -1.43 -0.47 12.29
N GLY A 135 -2.01 -1.67 12.28
CA GLY A 135 -3.22 -2.03 13.03
C GLY A 135 -4.52 -1.39 12.52
N GLY A 136 -4.56 -0.90 11.28
CA GLY A 136 -5.79 -0.47 10.60
C GLY A 136 -6.70 -1.62 10.19
N ASP A 137 -7.92 -1.28 9.77
CA ASP A 137 -8.93 -2.18 9.22
C ASP A 137 -8.93 -2.05 7.70
N TRP A 138 -8.62 -3.16 7.03
CA TRP A 138 -8.52 -3.20 5.58
C TRP A 138 -9.84 -2.87 4.88
N HIS A 139 -10.99 -3.19 5.46
CA HIS A 139 -12.29 -2.83 4.87
C HIS A 139 -12.47 -1.32 4.79
N VAL A 140 -12.04 -0.60 5.84
CA VAL A 140 -12.07 0.87 5.88
C VAL A 140 -11.07 1.43 4.87
N VAL A 141 -9.82 0.98 4.88
CA VAL A 141 -8.79 1.50 3.97
C VAL A 141 -9.16 1.23 2.50
N ARG A 142 -9.66 0.03 2.18
CA ARG A 142 -10.12 -0.33 0.83
C ARG A 142 -11.26 0.58 0.37
N ALA A 143 -12.24 0.86 1.22
CA ALA A 143 -13.33 1.77 0.90
C ALA A 143 -12.82 3.19 0.61
N LEU A 144 -11.84 3.68 1.38
CA LEU A 144 -11.20 4.98 1.16
C LEU A 144 -10.45 5.03 -0.18
N ILE A 145 -9.72 3.96 -0.52
CA ILE A 145 -9.03 3.82 -1.81
C ILE A 145 -10.04 3.88 -2.95
N GLN A 146 -11.11 3.08 -2.89
CA GLN A 146 -12.14 3.05 -3.93
C GLN A 146 -12.83 4.40 -4.12
N GLN A 147 -13.07 5.14 -3.03
CA GLN A 147 -13.72 6.44 -3.09
C GLN A 147 -12.80 7.54 -3.65
N LEU A 148 -11.52 7.56 -3.24
CA LEU A 148 -10.62 8.70 -3.50
C LEU A 148 -9.68 8.45 -4.68
N LEU A 149 -9.37 7.19 -4.96
CA LEU A 149 -8.48 6.73 -6.03
C LEU A 149 -9.15 5.59 -6.82
N PRO A 150 -10.33 5.82 -7.45
CA PRO A 150 -11.16 4.75 -8.03
C PRO A 150 -10.49 3.96 -9.18
N LYS A 151 -9.40 4.49 -9.76
CA LYS A 151 -8.63 3.83 -10.83
C LYS A 151 -7.35 3.15 -10.31
N ALA A 152 -7.09 3.17 -9.00
CA ALA A 152 -5.93 2.53 -8.43
C ALA A 152 -6.03 1.01 -8.55
N ILE A 153 -4.88 0.38 -8.78
CA ILE A 153 -4.74 -1.07 -8.89
C ILE A 153 -4.18 -1.58 -7.56
N ILE A 154 -4.92 -2.45 -6.88
CA ILE A 154 -4.47 -3.09 -5.64
C ILE A 154 -3.59 -4.29 -6.01
N MET A 155 -2.38 -4.33 -5.44
CA MET A 155 -1.32 -5.29 -5.82
C MET A 155 -0.90 -6.14 -4.62
N ALA A 156 -0.56 -7.39 -4.85
CA ALA A 156 0.07 -8.22 -3.82
C ALA A 156 1.48 -7.70 -3.49
N THR A 157 1.92 -7.95 -2.25
CA THR A 157 3.26 -7.56 -1.74
C THR A 157 4.17 -8.76 -1.49
N GLU A 158 3.67 -9.96 -1.75
CA GLU A 158 4.39 -11.23 -1.71
C GLU A 158 4.24 -11.91 -3.07
N GLU A 159 5.25 -12.70 -3.45
CA GLU A 159 5.11 -13.62 -4.58
C GLU A 159 4.04 -14.66 -4.26
N PRO A 160 3.18 -15.06 -5.21
CA PRO A 160 2.30 -16.19 -5.01
C PRO A 160 3.16 -17.40 -4.63
N ILE A 161 2.86 -17.98 -3.47
CA ILE A 161 3.42 -19.27 -3.08
C ILE A 161 2.94 -20.24 -4.15
N LEU A 162 3.82 -20.61 -5.08
CA LEU A 162 3.60 -21.77 -5.94
C LEU A 162 3.54 -22.95 -4.99
N VAL A 163 2.33 -23.34 -4.58
CA VAL A 163 2.10 -24.62 -3.93
C VAL A 163 2.55 -25.64 -4.95
N ALA A 164 3.76 -26.17 -4.78
CA ALA A 164 4.26 -27.27 -5.57
C ALA A 164 3.18 -28.33 -5.51
N SER A 165 2.49 -28.55 -6.64
CA SER A 165 1.51 -29.61 -6.79
C SER A 165 2.22 -30.88 -6.37
N SER A 166 1.86 -31.40 -5.19
CA SER A 166 2.23 -32.72 -4.72
C SER A 166 1.54 -33.73 -5.64
N LYS A 167 2.05 -33.83 -6.88
CA LYS A 167 1.74 -34.93 -7.77
C LYS A 167 2.29 -36.19 -7.11
N ASN A 168 1.35 -36.99 -6.62
CA ASN A 168 1.40 -38.44 -6.46
C ASN A 168 2.77 -39.06 -6.80
N ARG A 169 3.50 -39.49 -5.76
CA ARG A 169 4.42 -40.60 -5.91
C ARG A 169 3.71 -41.84 -5.36
N LEU A 170 2.98 -42.50 -6.26
CA LEU A 170 2.77 -43.94 -6.16
C LEU A 170 4.15 -44.58 -6.35
N SER A 171 4.62 -45.28 -5.32
CA SER A 171 5.49 -46.45 -5.42
C SER A 171 5.32 -47.25 -4.15
#